data_AF-A0A4U5MUS1-F1
#
_entry.id   AF-A0A4U5MUS1-F1
#
_cell.length_a   1.000
_cell.length_b   1.000
_cell.length_c   1.000
_cell.angle_alpha   90.00
_cell.angle_beta   90.00
_cell.angle_gamma   90.00
#
_symmetry.space_group_name_H-M   'P 1'
#
loop_
_entity.id
_entity.type
_entity.pdbx_description
1 polymer ?
#
loop_
_entity_poly.entity_id
_entity_poly.type
_entity_poly.pdbx_seq_one_letter_code
_entity_poly.pdbx_strand_id
1 'polypeptide(L)'
;MLFHTQGLDASLTMRLVNQTFVYGSELLGRGHPTQTDQIVGSAILLLALTAFIVGLYNLYVIWKMAIFHNAFGWFWASRTVGEIGSNLVHIFYSGPLTIL
;
A
#
# COMPACT_ATOMS: atom_id res chain seq x y z
N MET A 1 -52.47 -35.40 -17.30
CA MET A 1 -51.09 -35.93 -17.22
C MET A 1 -50.16 -34.72 -17.16
N LEU A 2 -50.04 -34.11 -15.98
CA LEU A 2 -49.19 -32.94 -15.74
C LEU A 2 -48.05 -33.39 -14.83
N PHE A 3 -46.86 -33.57 -15.42
CA PHE A 3 -45.66 -33.92 -14.68
C PHE A 3 -45.00 -32.68 -14.09
N HIS A 4 -44.54 -32.88 -12.86
CA HIS A 4 -44.03 -31.94 -11.87
C HIS A 4 -42.60 -31.50 -12.22
N THR A 5 -42.41 -30.31 -12.81
CA THR A 5 -41.09 -29.74 -13.17
C THR A 5 -40.71 -28.50 -12.36
N GLN A 6 -41.14 -28.38 -11.10
CA GLN A 6 -40.77 -27.22 -10.26
C GLN A 6 -39.55 -27.43 -9.33
N GLY A 7 -38.94 -28.63 -9.33
CA GLY A 7 -37.82 -28.95 -8.45
C GLY A 7 -36.41 -28.78 -9.05
N LEU A 8 -36.28 -28.76 -10.38
CA LEU A 8 -34.98 -28.74 -11.06
C LEU A 8 -34.47 -27.30 -11.31
N ASP A 9 -35.39 -26.35 -11.54
CA ASP A 9 -35.04 -24.95 -11.77
C ASP A 9 -34.47 -24.27 -10.52
N ALA A 10 -34.99 -24.58 -9.32
CA ALA A 10 -34.47 -24.04 -8.06
C ALA A 10 -33.04 -24.53 -7.75
N SER A 11 -32.70 -25.76 -8.15
CA SER A 11 -31.37 -26.33 -7.96
C SER A 11 -30.34 -25.75 -8.94
N LEU A 12 -30.73 -25.52 -10.19
CA LEU A 12 -29.88 -24.88 -11.21
C LEU A 12 -29.75 -23.37 -10.98
N THR A 13 -30.81 -22.68 -10.55
CA THR A 13 -30.74 -21.26 -10.13
C THR A 13 -29.99 -21.08 -8.81
N MET A 14 -30.02 -22.03 -7.88
CA MET A 14 -29.18 -21.99 -6.67
C MET A 14 -27.71 -22.32 -6.97
N ARG A 15 -27.40 -23.11 -8.02
CA ARG A 15 -26.01 -23.31 -8.51
C ARG A 15 -25.46 -22.16 -9.35
N LEU A 16 -26.32 -21.27 -9.84
CA LEU A 16 -25.96 -19.88 -10.20
C LEU A 16 -25.72 -19.07 -8.92
N VAL A 17 -24.83 -19.57 -8.06
CA VAL A 17 -24.33 -18.86 -6.87
C VAL A 17 -23.61 -17.60 -7.36
N ASN A 18 -24.38 -16.52 -7.45
CA ASN A 18 -24.00 -15.14 -7.24
C ASN A 18 -22.50 -14.83 -7.49
N GLN A 19 -22.03 -15.00 -8.73
CA GLN A 19 -20.68 -14.62 -9.16
C GLN A 19 -20.58 -13.11 -9.43
N THR A 20 -21.34 -12.29 -8.69
CA THR A 20 -21.16 -10.83 -8.76
C THR A 20 -19.87 -10.52 -8.03
N PHE A 21 -18.75 -10.52 -8.78
CA PHE A 21 -17.50 -9.95 -8.32
C PHE A 21 -17.78 -8.51 -7.89
N VAL A 22 -17.86 -8.28 -6.58
CA VAL A 22 -18.01 -6.94 -6.02
C VAL A 22 -16.63 -6.30 -6.10
N TYR A 23 -16.47 -5.39 -7.05
CA TYR A 23 -15.23 -4.64 -7.21
C TYR A 23 -14.83 -3.99 -5.88
N GLY A 24 -13.60 -4.25 -5.41
CA GLY A 24 -13.10 -3.82 -4.11
C GLY A 24 -13.30 -4.82 -2.96
N SER A 25 -13.94 -5.98 -3.19
CA SER A 25 -13.99 -7.07 -2.20
C SER A 25 -12.62 -7.71 -1.98
N GLU A 26 -11.72 -7.64 -2.97
CA GLU A 26 -10.32 -8.01 -2.88
C GLU A 26 -9.48 -7.09 -1.98
N LEU A 27 -9.98 -5.88 -1.68
CA LEU A 27 -9.36 -4.95 -0.73
C LEU A 27 -9.69 -5.31 0.71
N LEU A 28 -10.67 -6.18 0.95
CA LEU A 28 -10.93 -6.75 2.27
C LEU A 28 -9.78 -7.71 2.58
N GLY A 29 -8.78 -7.18 3.29
CA GLY A 29 -7.63 -7.96 3.75
C GLY A 29 -8.06 -9.22 4.48
N ARG A 30 -7.15 -10.19 4.61
CA ARG A 30 -7.43 -11.54 5.17
C ARG A 30 -7.92 -11.54 6.63
N GLY A 31 -7.97 -10.38 7.30
CA GLY A 31 -8.46 -10.21 8.67
C GLY A 31 -7.52 -10.72 9.76
N HIS A 32 -6.44 -11.39 9.39
CA HIS A 32 -5.42 -11.90 10.30
C HIS A 32 -4.01 -11.72 9.71
N PRO A 33 -3.04 -11.26 10.51
CA PRO A 33 -1.67 -11.09 10.05
C PRO A 33 -1.00 -12.45 9.83
N THR A 34 -0.44 -12.67 8.65
CA THR A 34 0.39 -13.85 8.36
C THR A 34 1.87 -13.54 8.60
N GLN A 35 2.71 -14.57 8.76
CA GLN A 35 4.16 -14.37 8.94
C GLN A 35 4.79 -13.59 7.78
N THR A 36 4.28 -13.77 6.56
CA THR A 36 4.74 -13.02 5.38
C THR A 36 4.40 -11.54 5.51
N ASP A 37 3.22 -11.19 6.01
CA ASP A 37 2.80 -9.80 6.20
C ASP A 37 3.69 -9.10 7.24
N GLN A 38 4.06 -9.79 8.32
CA GLN A 38 4.99 -9.27 9.32
C GLN A 38 6.40 -9.01 8.75
N ILE A 39 6.92 -9.92 7.91
CA ILE A 39 8.24 -9.74 7.26
C ILE A 39 8.19 -8.58 6.27
N VAL A 40 7.16 -8.51 5.44
CA VAL A 40 7.02 -7.44 4.43
C VAL A 40 6.79 -6.08 5.12
N GLY A 41 5.91 -6.03 6.12
CA GLY A 41 5.62 -4.81 6.86
C GLY A 41 6.83 -4.28 7.62
N SER A 42 7.63 -5.17 8.26
CA SER A 42 8.88 -4.77 8.91
C SER A 42 9.94 -4.30 7.91
N ALA A 43 10.07 -4.94 6.75
CA ALA A 43 10.96 -4.50 5.68
C ALA A 43 10.58 -3.11 5.14
N ILE A 44 9.28 -2.87 4.89
CA ILE A 44 8.77 -1.56 4.47
C ILE A 44 9.13 -0.50 5.50
N LEU A 45 8.92 -0.78 6.78
CA LEU A 45 9.18 0.16 7.86
C LEU A 45 10.67 0.48 8.00
N LEU A 46 11.54 -0.53 7.92
CA LEU A 46 13.00 -0.34 7.98
C LEU A 46 13.55 0.45 6.79
N LEU A 47 13.10 0.12 5.57
CA LEU A 47 13.52 0.82 4.37
C LEU A 47 13.02 2.26 4.37
N ALA A 48 11.77 2.49 4.76
CA ALA A 48 11.19 3.82 4.83
C ALA A 48 11.87 4.71 5.89
N LEU A 49 12.21 4.16 7.06
CA LEU A 49 12.98 4.88 8.08
C LEU A 49 14.38 5.26 7.58
N THR A 50 15.05 4.32 6.92
CA THR A 50 16.38 4.56 6.36
C THR A 50 16.33 5.65 5.29
N ALA A 51 15.37 5.55 4.36
CA ALA A 51 15.16 6.55 3.31
C ALA A 51 14.79 7.93 3.89
N PHE A 52 14.00 7.97 4.96
CA PHE A 52 13.66 9.21 5.67
C PHE A 52 14.90 9.88 6.27
N ILE A 53 15.76 9.13 6.97
CA ILE A 53 17.00 9.65 7.56
C ILE A 53 17.96 10.15 6.47
N VAL A 54 18.16 9.37 5.41
CA VAL A 54 19.03 9.77 4.27
C VAL A 54 18.48 11.00 3.57
N GLY A 55 17.16 11.09 3.40
CA GLY A 55 16.49 12.27 2.83
C GLY A 55 16.72 13.52 3.67
N LEU A 56 16.57 13.44 5.00
CA LEU A 56 16.85 14.57 5.90
C LEU A 56 18.31 15.02 5.81
N TYR A 57 19.24 14.07 5.75
CA TYR A 57 20.66 14.37 5.57
C TYR A 57 20.93 15.07 4.22
N ASN A 58 20.31 14.62 3.13
CA ASN A 58 20.43 15.26 1.82
C ASN A 58 19.93 16.71 1.84
N LEU A 59 18.79 16.99 2.47
CA LEU A 59 18.30 18.37 2.65
C LEU A 59 19.25 19.23 3.47
N TYR A 60 19.84 18.67 4.53
CA TYR A 60 20.83 19.37 5.35
C TYR A 60 22.07 19.77 4.52
N VAL A 61 22.58 18.87 3.67
CA VAL A 61 23.72 19.15 2.79
C VAL A 61 23.40 20.26 1.80
N ILE A 62 22.24 20.21 1.14
CA ILE A 62 21.80 21.25 0.19
C ILE A 62 21.71 22.61 0.87
N TRP A 63 21.18 22.66 2.10
CA TRP A 63 21.07 23.90 2.87
C TRP A 63 22.44 24.46 3.30
N LYS A 64 23.40 23.60 3.62
CA LYS A 64 24.69 24.02 4.17
C LYS A 64 25.72 24.39 3.11
N MET A 65 25.71 23.71 1.96
CA MET A 65 26.71 23.90 0.92
C MET A 65 26.28 24.95 -0.10
N ALA A 66 27.00 26.08 -0.14
CA ALA A 66 26.69 27.20 -1.05
C ALA A 66 26.72 26.84 -2.55
N ILE A 67 27.41 25.75 -2.92
CA ILE A 67 27.45 25.21 -4.29
C ILE A 67 26.04 24.85 -4.79
N PHE A 68 25.11 24.50 -3.89
CA PHE A 68 23.75 24.09 -4.23
C PHE A 68 22.72 25.22 -4.17
N HIS A 69 23.10 26.48 -3.88
CA HIS A 69 22.21 27.64 -3.96
C HIS A 69 22.00 28.11 -5.40
N ASN A 70 21.55 27.18 -6.25
CA ASN A 70 21.23 27.40 -7.64
C ASN A 70 19.91 26.68 -7.98
N ALA A 71 19.37 26.93 -9.16
CA ALA A 71 18.10 26.32 -9.59
C ALA A 71 18.14 24.78 -9.57
N PHE A 72 19.32 24.19 -9.83
CA PHE A 72 19.51 22.74 -9.81
C PHE A 72 19.44 22.15 -8.39
N GLY A 73 20.05 22.81 -7.40
CA GLY A 73 19.98 22.39 -6.00
C GLY A 73 18.57 22.50 -5.42
N TRP A 74 17.81 23.53 -5.82
CA TRP A 74 16.39 23.64 -5.47
C TRP A 74 15.53 22.55 -6.11
N PHE A 75 15.81 22.16 -7.35
CA PHE A 75 15.17 21.00 -7.97
C PHE A 75 15.47 19.72 -7.19
N TRP A 76 16.73 19.52 -6.79
CA TRP A 76 17.15 18.38 -5.97
C TRP A 76 16.48 18.36 -4.57
N ALA A 77 16.32 19.54 -3.95
CA ALA A 77 15.60 19.68 -2.70
C ALA A 77 14.11 19.29 -2.86
N SER A 78 13.46 19.74 -3.94
CA SER A 78 12.04 19.42 -4.20
C SER A 78 11.80 17.90 -4.33
N ARG A 79 12.70 17.20 -5.03
CA ARG A 79 12.69 15.74 -5.14
C ARG A 79 12.81 15.09 -3.77
N THR A 80 13.78 15.53 -2.97
CA THR A 80 14.05 14.97 -1.63
C THR A 80 12.86 15.20 -0.70
N VAL A 81 12.20 16.35 -0.76
CA VAL A 81 10.96 16.62 0.01
C VAL A 81 9.85 15.66 -0.38
N GLY A 82 9.67 15.39 -1.68
CA GLY A 82 8.70 14.40 -2.16
C GLY A 82 9.00 12.99 -1.67
N GLU A 83 10.27 12.59 -1.71
CA GLU A 83 10.73 11.29 -1.19
C GLU A 83 10.48 11.17 0.32
N ILE A 84 10.81 12.19 1.11
CA ILE A 84 10.52 12.23 2.56
C ILE A 84 9.02 12.11 2.82
N GLY A 85 8.21 12.89 2.11
CA GLY A 85 6.75 12.87 2.24
C GLY A 85 6.16 11.48 1.96
N SER A 86 6.60 10.82 0.89
CA SER A 86 6.17 9.46 0.57
C SER A 86 6.59 8.45 1.63
N ASN A 87 7.82 8.55 2.14
CA ASN A 87 8.31 7.63 3.17
C ASN A 87 7.61 7.81 4.51
N LEU A 88 7.16 9.03 4.86
CA LEU A 88 6.33 9.27 6.05
C LEU A 88 5.03 8.47 6.01
N VAL A 89 4.36 8.39 4.85
CA VAL A 89 3.16 7.56 4.68
C VAL A 89 3.48 6.09 4.92
N HIS A 90 4.62 5.60 4.45
CA HIS A 90 5.03 4.22 4.70
C HIS A 90 5.35 3.93 6.17
N ILE A 91 5.95 4.89 6.88
CA ILE A 91 6.27 4.75 8.32
C ILE A 91 4.99 4.72 9.16
N PHE A 92 4.03 5.63 8.91
CA PHE A 92 2.84 5.78 9.75
C PHE A 92 1.65 4.91 9.33
N TYR A 93 1.53 4.58 8.05
CA TYR A 93 0.37 3.87 7.51
C TYR A 93 0.76 2.50 7.00
N SER A 94 1.57 2.40 5.94
CA SER A 94 1.80 1.13 5.24
C SER A 94 2.49 0.08 6.12
N GLY A 95 3.55 0.44 6.84
CA GLY A 95 4.28 -0.49 7.70
C GLY A 95 3.41 -1.05 8.82
N PRO A 96 2.84 -0.20 9.70
CA PRO A 96 2.01 -0.66 10.81
C PRO A 96 0.80 -1.48 10.36
N LEU A 97 0.09 -1.05 9.30
CA LEU A 97 -1.07 -1.78 8.78
C LEU A 97 -0.73 -3.11 8.11
N THR A 98 0.51 -3.29 7.66
CA THR A 98 0.94 -4.57 7.10
C THR A 98 1.40 -5.53 8.20
N ILE A 99 1.82 -5.01 9.37
CA ILE A 99 2.27 -5.83 10.50
C ILE A 99 1.09 -6.31 11.38
N LEU A 100 0.09 -5.44 11.56
CA LEU A 100 -1.10 -5.66 12.40
C LEU A 100 -2.21 -6.40 11.64
#